data_AF-A0A7H8IMS7-F1
#
_entry.id   AF-A0A7H8IMS7-F1
#
_cell.length_a   1.000
_cell.length_b   1.000
_cell.length_c   1.000
_cell.angle_alpha   90.00
_cell.angle_beta   90.00
_cell.angle_gamma   90.00
#
_symmetry.space_group_name_H-M   'P 1'
#
loop_
_entity.id
_entity.type
_entity.pdbx_description
1 polymer ?
#
loop_
_entity_poly.entity_id
_entity_poly.type
_entity_poly.pdbx_seq_one_letter_code
_entity_poly.pdbx_strand_id
1 'polypeptide(L)'
;MRFYLTTHKRHWVRLTDKPLFLKSEHFVKAVRLDPAQGPYAVDSGGFSELQRHGCWTRSERQYVDDLRRIWECVGPFDWAAPQDWMCEPIMIHGGTVGGQHFVGTHLSIAEHQRRTVANYLELRELAPDLPIVPVLQGWELPAYERCVALYERAGVDLAKEPTVGLGSVCRRQATREAVAIVTTLAGYGIRLHGFGFKTIGLERVGHLMASADSAAWSYHARRRPPMLGHTHRNCANCLPYALRWRTRVLDRMPQWQQPALDAAA
;
A
#
# COMPACT_ATOMS: atom_id res chain seq x y z
N MET A 1 -13.46 7.77 -1.91
CA MET A 1 -12.13 7.15 -1.66
C MET A 1 -11.53 6.65 -2.99
N ARG A 2 -10.23 6.86 -3.24
CA ARG A 2 -9.53 6.27 -4.40
C ARG A 2 -9.17 4.81 -4.13
N PHE A 3 -9.51 3.89 -5.04
CA PHE A 3 -9.22 2.46 -4.87
C PHE A 3 -8.27 1.95 -5.95
N TYR A 4 -7.08 1.52 -5.51
CA TYR A 4 -6.03 0.99 -6.36
C TYR A 4 -6.10 -0.54 -6.46
N LEU A 5 -5.99 -1.04 -7.68
CA LEU A 5 -5.89 -2.47 -7.94
C LEU A 5 -4.42 -2.92 -7.83
N THR A 6 -4.10 -3.69 -6.80
CA THR A 6 -2.72 -4.14 -6.57
C THR A 6 -2.35 -5.26 -7.53
N THR A 7 -1.25 -5.11 -8.25
CA THR A 7 -0.81 -6.11 -9.23
C THR A 7 0.71 -6.23 -9.31
N HIS A 8 1.17 -7.41 -9.75
CA HIS A 8 2.57 -7.64 -10.10
C HIS A 8 2.81 -7.55 -11.61
N LYS A 9 1.75 -7.34 -12.40
CA LYS A 9 1.85 -7.20 -13.86
C LYS A 9 2.16 -5.76 -14.21
N ARG A 10 3.45 -5.39 -14.17
CA ARG A 10 3.91 -4.02 -14.48
C ARG A 10 3.31 -3.44 -15.76
N HIS A 11 3.23 -4.23 -16.82
CA HIS A 11 2.76 -3.79 -18.14
C HIS A 11 1.26 -3.43 -18.14
N TRP A 12 0.52 -3.67 -17.05
CA TRP A 12 -0.87 -3.21 -16.95
C TRP A 12 -0.97 -1.69 -16.87
N VAL A 13 0.10 -0.99 -16.48
CA VAL A 13 0.11 0.49 -16.49
C VAL A 13 -0.23 1.06 -17.87
N ARG A 14 0.14 0.39 -18.97
CA ARG A 14 -0.19 0.80 -20.35
C ARG A 14 -1.49 0.23 -20.91
N LEU A 15 -2.24 -0.55 -20.12
CA LEU A 15 -3.43 -1.28 -20.57
C LEU A 15 -4.73 -0.81 -19.92
N THR A 16 -4.66 0.06 -18.92
CA THR A 16 -5.85 0.57 -18.24
C THR A 16 -5.61 1.97 -17.70
N ASP A 17 -6.68 2.76 -17.74
CA ASP A 17 -6.83 4.05 -17.08
C ASP A 17 -7.17 3.92 -15.57
N LYS A 18 -7.44 2.70 -15.07
CA LYS A 18 -7.90 2.50 -13.70
C LYS A 18 -6.73 2.49 -12.71
N PRO A 19 -6.90 3.07 -11.51
CA PRO A 19 -5.82 3.18 -10.52
C PRO A 19 -5.16 1.83 -10.18
N LEU A 20 -3.83 1.76 -10.31
CA LEU A 20 -3.03 0.57 -9.98
C LEU A 20 -2.09 0.80 -8.79
N PHE A 21 -1.79 -0.26 -8.04
CA PHE A 21 -0.76 -0.24 -7.00
C PHE A 21 0.30 -1.31 -7.27
N LEU A 22 1.56 -0.90 -7.40
CA LEU A 22 2.63 -1.79 -7.84
C LEU A 22 3.90 -1.60 -7.00
N LYS A 23 4.57 -2.71 -6.69
CA LYS A 23 5.89 -2.68 -6.07
C LYS A 23 6.95 -2.10 -7.00
N SER A 24 7.82 -1.24 -6.47
CA SER A 24 8.98 -0.68 -7.16
C SER A 24 9.82 -1.78 -7.84
N GLU A 25 10.08 -2.89 -7.14
CA GLU A 25 10.82 -4.05 -7.66
C GLU A 25 10.29 -4.60 -9.00
N HIS A 26 8.98 -4.50 -9.26
CA HIS A 26 8.41 -4.99 -10.51
C HIS A 26 8.85 -4.15 -11.71
N PHE A 27 9.19 -2.88 -11.49
CA PHE A 27 9.73 -1.98 -12.51
C PHE A 27 11.25 -2.11 -12.61
N VAL A 28 11.96 -2.16 -11.48
CA VAL A 28 13.43 -2.17 -11.43
C VAL A 28 14.03 -3.34 -12.21
N LYS A 29 13.43 -4.53 -12.08
CA LYS A 29 13.88 -5.76 -12.77
C LYS A 29 13.57 -5.76 -14.28
N ALA A 30 12.88 -4.75 -14.80
CA ALA A 30 12.49 -4.71 -16.20
C ALA A 30 13.57 -4.08 -17.08
N VAL A 31 13.83 -4.69 -18.24
CA VAL A 31 14.67 -4.07 -19.29
C VAL A 31 13.94 -2.88 -19.93
N ARG A 32 12.64 -3.03 -20.17
CA ARG A 32 11.77 -2.00 -20.75
C ARG A 32 10.63 -1.66 -19.80
N LEU A 33 10.37 -0.37 -19.69
CA LEU A 33 9.25 0.22 -18.98
C LEU A 33 8.28 0.83 -20.00
N ASP A 34 6.98 0.70 -19.72
CA ASP A 34 5.92 1.21 -20.56
C ASP A 34 5.30 2.44 -19.88
N PRO A 35 4.99 3.53 -20.59
CA PRO A 35 4.28 4.68 -20.03
C PRO A 35 2.92 4.29 -19.45
N ALA A 36 2.54 4.90 -18.34
CA ALA A 36 1.24 4.71 -17.72
C ALA A 36 0.13 5.42 -18.50
N GLN A 37 -1.01 4.74 -18.65
CA GLN A 37 -2.25 5.28 -19.24
C GLN A 37 -3.15 5.93 -18.18
N GLY A 38 -3.01 5.54 -16.91
CA GLY A 38 -3.82 6.04 -15.81
C GLY A 38 -3.06 6.11 -14.48
N PRO A 39 -3.74 6.49 -13.39
CA PRO A 39 -3.10 6.71 -12.12
C PRO A 39 -2.47 5.45 -11.56
N TYR A 40 -1.35 5.60 -10.86
CA TYR A 40 -0.76 4.52 -10.10
C TYR A 40 0.01 5.05 -8.91
N ALA A 41 0.15 4.22 -7.89
CA ALA A 41 1.02 4.46 -6.74
C ALA A 41 2.01 3.31 -6.57
N VAL A 42 3.13 3.61 -5.91
CA VAL A 42 4.28 2.71 -5.82
C VAL A 42 4.48 2.20 -4.39
N ASP A 43 4.52 0.88 -4.22
CA ASP A 43 4.90 0.22 -2.97
C ASP A 43 6.43 0.08 -2.90
N SER A 44 7.01 0.32 -1.72
CA SER A 44 8.45 0.13 -1.49
C SER A 44 8.83 -1.35 -1.48
N GLY A 45 7.87 -2.24 -1.17
CA GLY A 45 8.08 -3.67 -1.06
C GLY A 45 8.41 -4.16 0.35
N GLY A 46 8.31 -3.29 1.37
CA GLY A 46 8.78 -3.55 2.73
C GLY A 46 8.30 -4.85 3.34
N PHE A 47 7.05 -5.23 3.09
CA PHE A 47 6.53 -6.53 3.53
C PHE A 47 7.39 -7.72 3.08
N SER A 48 7.82 -7.72 1.82
CA SER A 48 8.63 -8.82 1.28
C SER A 48 10.08 -8.76 1.73
N GLU A 49 10.66 -7.57 1.86
CA GLU A 49 12.02 -7.37 2.36
C GLU A 49 12.15 -7.84 3.82
N LEU A 50 11.33 -7.29 4.72
CA LEU A 50 11.40 -7.62 6.14
C LEU A 50 11.00 -9.07 6.42
N GLN A 51 10.04 -9.63 5.68
CA GLN A 51 9.70 -11.05 5.81
C GLN A 51 10.93 -11.93 5.52
N ARG A 52 11.64 -11.67 4.41
CA ARG A 52 12.72 -12.54 3.92
C ARG A 52 14.06 -12.31 4.59
N HIS A 53 14.32 -11.08 5.04
CA HIS A 53 15.65 -10.68 5.48
C HIS A 53 15.67 -10.13 6.91
N GLY A 54 14.51 -9.80 7.50
CA GLY A 54 14.43 -9.14 8.81
C GLY A 54 14.96 -7.70 8.80
N CYS A 55 15.39 -7.18 7.65
CA CYS A 55 15.93 -5.85 7.45
C CYS A 55 15.73 -5.40 5.99
N TRP A 56 15.97 -4.12 5.74
CA TRP A 56 16.08 -3.59 4.38
C TRP A 56 17.44 -3.93 3.79
N THR A 57 17.45 -4.52 2.59
CA THR A 57 18.68 -4.80 1.85
C THR A 57 19.00 -3.74 0.78
N ARG A 58 17.97 -2.97 0.40
CA ARG A 58 18.06 -1.83 -0.51
C ARG A 58 18.29 -0.54 0.29
N SER A 59 19.28 0.26 -0.09
CA SER A 59 19.52 1.56 0.52
C SER A 59 18.52 2.62 0.05
N GLU A 60 18.41 3.70 0.82
CA GLU A 60 17.58 4.87 0.55
C GLU A 60 17.92 5.48 -0.81
N ARG A 61 19.21 5.63 -1.11
CA ARG A 61 19.68 6.14 -2.41
C ARG A 61 19.27 5.24 -3.56
N GLN A 62 19.46 3.92 -3.42
CA GLN A 62 19.02 2.96 -4.45
C GLN A 62 17.50 3.03 -4.65
N TYR A 63 16.74 3.19 -3.57
CA TYR A 63 15.29 3.31 -3.67
C TYR A 63 14.87 4.61 -4.37
N VAL A 64 15.51 5.74 -4.07
CA VAL A 64 15.30 7.01 -4.77
C VAL A 64 15.63 6.89 -6.26
N ASP A 65 16.77 6.29 -6.61
CA ASP A 65 17.17 6.09 -8.01
C ASP A 65 16.13 5.25 -8.77
N ASP A 66 15.60 4.22 -8.12
CA ASP A 66 14.52 3.40 -8.68
C ASP A 66 13.22 4.19 -8.88
N LEU A 67 12.83 5.04 -7.91
CA LEU A 67 11.66 5.90 -8.04
C LEU A 67 11.83 6.94 -9.15
N ARG A 68 13.01 7.55 -9.28
CA ARG A 68 13.31 8.48 -10.38
C ARG A 68 13.21 7.78 -11.73
N ARG A 69 13.78 6.58 -11.86
CA ARG A 69 13.67 5.77 -13.07
C ARG A 69 12.21 5.43 -13.41
N ILE A 70 11.41 5.08 -12.41
CA ILE A 70 9.97 4.83 -12.60
C ILE A 70 9.29 6.12 -13.08
N TRP A 71 9.57 7.25 -12.44
CA TRP A 71 9.01 8.56 -12.79
C TRP A 71 9.33 8.94 -14.25
N GLU A 72 10.60 8.84 -14.64
CA GLU A 72 11.07 9.22 -15.97
C GLU A 72 10.56 8.30 -17.08
N CYS A 73 10.48 6.99 -16.83
CA CYS A 73 10.17 6.01 -17.87
C CYS A 73 8.68 5.62 -17.94
N VAL A 74 7.99 5.63 -16.80
CA VAL A 74 6.57 5.23 -16.69
C VAL A 74 5.68 6.46 -16.62
N GLY A 75 6.17 7.57 -16.06
CA GLY A 75 5.42 8.82 -15.88
C GLY A 75 5.25 9.17 -14.39
N PRO A 76 4.51 10.26 -14.09
CA PRO A 76 4.23 10.64 -12.71
C PRO A 76 3.34 9.60 -12.02
N PHE A 77 3.72 9.18 -10.82
CA PHE A 77 2.87 8.41 -9.91
C PHE A 77 2.16 9.33 -8.92
N ASP A 78 1.00 8.89 -8.41
CA ASP A 78 0.24 9.65 -7.40
C ASP A 78 1.06 9.84 -6.12
N TRP A 79 1.73 8.78 -5.66
CA TRP A 79 2.64 8.77 -4.52
C TRP A 79 3.44 7.45 -4.46
N ALA A 80 4.52 7.45 -3.67
CA ALA A 80 5.29 6.26 -3.31
C ALA A 80 5.35 6.07 -1.78
N ALA A 81 5.21 4.82 -1.32
CA ALA A 81 5.42 4.47 0.09
C ALA A 81 6.93 4.54 0.44
N PRO A 82 7.33 4.90 1.67
CA PRO A 82 8.72 4.88 2.10
C PRO A 82 9.16 3.44 2.42
N GLN A 83 10.42 3.26 2.79
CA GLN A 83 10.94 1.98 3.28
C GLN A 83 10.58 1.79 4.77
N ASP A 84 9.28 1.64 5.04
CA ASP A 84 8.71 1.53 6.38
C ASP A 84 8.94 0.16 7.05
N TRP A 85 8.64 0.10 8.35
CA TRP A 85 8.85 -1.09 9.17
C TRP A 85 7.56 -1.54 9.85
N MET A 86 7.00 -2.66 9.38
CA MET A 86 5.72 -3.14 9.89
C MET A 86 5.84 -3.84 11.24
N CYS A 87 4.92 -3.47 12.14
CA CYS A 87 4.86 -3.82 13.54
C CYS A 87 4.04 -5.09 13.84
N GLU A 88 3.67 -5.90 12.83
CA GLU A 88 2.92 -7.13 13.14
C GLU A 88 3.78 -8.11 13.96
N PRO A 89 3.21 -8.84 14.94
CA PRO A 89 3.97 -9.76 15.79
C PRO A 89 4.78 -10.79 14.99
N ILE A 90 4.24 -11.31 13.89
CA ILE A 90 4.98 -12.26 13.03
C ILE A 90 6.18 -11.61 12.32
N MET A 91 6.10 -10.31 12.00
CA MET A 91 7.20 -9.56 11.39
C MET A 91 8.30 -9.27 12.41
N ILE A 92 7.92 -9.01 13.66
CA ILE A 92 8.86 -8.76 14.76
C ILE A 92 9.51 -10.06 15.24
N HIS A 93 8.71 -11.06 15.61
CA HIS A 93 9.19 -12.27 16.29
C HIS A 93 9.65 -13.36 15.33
N GLY A 94 9.27 -13.30 14.04
CA GLY A 94 9.54 -14.35 13.08
C GLY A 94 8.63 -15.57 13.26
N GLY A 95 8.90 -16.62 12.49
CA GLY A 95 8.15 -17.88 12.52
C GLY A 95 7.45 -18.20 11.20
N THR A 96 6.48 -19.10 11.23
CA THR A 96 5.79 -19.57 10.03
C THR A 96 4.27 -19.42 10.18
N VAL A 97 3.65 -18.72 9.24
CA VAL A 97 2.19 -18.56 9.17
C VAL A 97 1.69 -18.71 7.75
N GLY A 98 0.64 -19.51 7.54
CA GLY A 98 0.05 -19.69 6.21
C GLY A 98 1.03 -20.21 5.15
N GLY A 99 2.01 -21.03 5.55
CA GLY A 99 3.06 -21.56 4.67
C GLY A 99 4.16 -20.55 4.30
N GLN A 100 4.18 -19.37 4.91
CA GLN A 100 5.21 -18.35 4.71
C GLN A 100 6.09 -18.27 5.94
N HIS A 101 7.41 -18.33 5.72
CA HIS A 101 8.42 -18.12 6.74
C HIS A 101 8.78 -16.63 6.86
N PHE A 102 8.99 -16.17 8.09
CA PHE A 102 9.41 -14.83 8.49
C PHE A 102 10.68 -14.96 9.32
N VAL A 103 11.73 -14.25 8.91
CA VAL A 103 13.00 -14.20 9.66
C VAL A 103 12.78 -13.61 11.05
N GLY A 104 11.96 -12.56 11.14
CA GLY A 104 11.81 -11.77 12.35
C GLY A 104 12.84 -10.65 12.37
N THR A 105 12.39 -9.42 12.57
CA THR A 105 13.30 -8.27 12.75
C THR A 105 13.93 -8.29 14.15
N HIS A 106 13.25 -8.89 15.12
CA HIS A 106 13.60 -8.90 16.54
C HIS A 106 13.73 -7.51 17.18
N LEU A 107 13.06 -6.51 16.60
CA LEU A 107 13.05 -5.13 17.08
C LEU A 107 11.73 -4.79 17.80
N SER A 108 11.75 -3.77 18.65
CA SER A 108 10.52 -3.28 19.27
C SER A 108 9.67 -2.47 18.27
N ILE A 109 8.38 -2.35 18.55
CA ILE A 109 7.47 -1.44 17.83
C ILE A 109 8.03 0.00 17.82
N ALA A 110 8.60 0.46 18.94
CA ALA A 110 9.18 1.80 19.03
C ALA A 110 10.40 1.99 18.11
N GLU A 111 11.20 0.93 17.93
CA GLU A 111 12.31 0.94 16.98
C GLU A 111 11.82 0.96 15.52
N HIS A 112 10.80 0.16 15.18
CA HIS A 112 10.16 0.20 13.85
C HIS A 112 9.61 1.59 13.52
N GLN A 113 8.96 2.23 14.48
CA GLN A 113 8.46 3.59 14.32
C GLN A 113 9.59 4.60 14.10
N ARG A 114 10.65 4.55 14.92
CA ARG A 114 11.82 5.44 14.73
C ARG A 114 12.46 5.26 13.36
N ARG A 115 12.65 4.03 12.89
CA ARG A 115 13.22 3.76 11.56
C ARG A 115 12.31 4.18 10.43
N THR A 116 11.00 3.97 10.56
CA THR A 116 10.01 4.40 9.56
C THR A 116 10.02 5.92 9.39
N VAL A 117 9.98 6.66 10.50
CA VAL A 117 9.99 8.13 10.49
C VAL A 117 11.32 8.64 9.94
N ALA A 118 12.45 8.11 10.42
CA ALA A 118 13.78 8.51 9.94
C ALA A 118 13.94 8.27 8.43
N ASN A 119 13.52 7.10 7.94
CA ASN A 119 13.57 6.78 6.52
C ASN A 119 12.73 7.73 5.69
N TYR A 120 11.51 8.05 6.12
CA TYR A 120 10.67 9.03 5.42
C TYR A 120 11.34 10.41 5.31
N LEU A 121 11.96 10.89 6.40
CA LEU A 121 12.66 12.18 6.40
C LEU A 121 13.87 12.17 5.46
N GLU A 122 14.66 11.11 5.50
CA GLU A 122 15.83 10.94 4.62
C GLU A 122 15.41 10.87 3.14
N LEU A 123 14.35 10.12 2.82
CA LEU A 123 13.84 10.05 1.45
C LEU A 123 13.32 11.40 0.95
N ARG A 124 12.65 12.19 1.82
CA ARG A 124 12.22 13.56 1.48
C ARG A 124 13.38 14.53 1.28
N GLU A 125 14.48 14.34 2.00
CA GLU A 125 15.70 15.13 1.81
C GLU A 125 16.42 14.76 0.51
N LEU A 126 16.53 13.45 0.20
CA LEU A 126 17.18 12.95 -1.00
C LEU A 126 16.39 13.22 -2.30
N ALA A 127 15.06 13.26 -2.21
CA ALA A 127 14.17 13.45 -3.37
C ALA A 127 12.95 14.33 -3.02
N PRO A 128 13.17 15.63 -2.73
CA PRO A 128 12.09 16.55 -2.35
C PRO A 128 11.06 16.79 -3.46
N ASP A 129 11.42 16.48 -4.70
CA ASP A 129 10.58 16.59 -5.90
C ASP A 129 9.67 15.38 -6.13
N LEU A 130 9.92 14.23 -5.47
CA LEU A 130 9.10 13.03 -5.62
C LEU A 130 8.00 12.97 -4.54
N PRO A 131 6.77 12.54 -4.89
CA PRO A 131 5.66 12.46 -3.92
C PRO A 131 5.77 11.22 -3.03
N ILE A 132 6.72 11.23 -2.10
CA ILE A 132 6.90 10.18 -1.10
C ILE A 132 6.04 10.52 0.12
N VAL A 133 5.15 9.61 0.52
CA VAL A 133 4.18 9.85 1.61
C VAL A 133 4.65 9.22 2.93
N PRO A 134 4.27 9.76 4.09
CA PRO A 134 4.60 9.13 5.37
C PRO A 134 3.71 7.90 5.61
N VAL A 135 4.19 7.00 6.46
CA VAL A 135 3.43 5.83 6.91
C VAL A 135 3.40 5.79 8.43
N LEU A 136 2.20 5.65 8.99
CA LEU A 136 1.97 5.38 10.40
C LEU A 136 2.13 3.88 10.68
N GLN A 137 2.98 3.57 11.66
CA GLN A 137 3.24 2.21 12.11
C GLN A 137 2.85 2.03 13.58
N GLY A 138 2.36 0.84 13.93
CA GLY A 138 1.89 0.51 15.27
C GLY A 138 1.20 -0.85 15.32
N TRP A 139 0.79 -1.27 16.52
CA TRP A 139 -0.02 -2.50 16.69
C TRP A 139 -1.36 -2.18 17.34
N GLU A 140 -1.32 -1.49 18.47
CA GLU A 140 -2.52 -1.00 19.19
C GLU A 140 -2.63 0.51 19.04
N LEU A 141 -3.80 1.09 19.32
CA LEU A 141 -4.04 2.53 19.16
C LEU A 141 -2.97 3.42 19.84
N PRO A 142 -2.54 3.18 21.10
CA PRO A 142 -1.50 4.00 21.71
C PRO A 142 -0.17 3.97 20.96
N ALA A 143 0.14 2.87 20.25
CA ALA A 143 1.32 2.83 19.40
C ALA A 143 1.17 3.78 18.20
N TYR A 144 0.02 3.79 17.53
CA TYR A 144 -0.21 4.71 16.42
C TYR A 144 -0.13 6.18 16.87
N GLU A 145 -0.70 6.52 18.02
CA GLU A 145 -0.61 7.88 18.59
C GLU A 145 0.84 8.28 18.89
N ARG A 146 1.66 7.35 19.41
CA ARG A 146 3.10 7.59 19.56
C ARG A 146 3.80 7.83 18.22
N CYS A 147 3.39 7.15 17.15
CA CYS A 147 3.92 7.37 15.80
C CYS A 147 3.52 8.74 15.25
N VAL A 148 2.27 9.16 15.45
CA VAL A 148 1.81 10.53 15.12
C VAL A 148 2.70 11.56 15.82
N ALA A 149 2.89 11.41 17.13
CA ALA A 149 3.74 12.31 17.91
C ALA A 149 5.23 12.27 17.48
N LEU A 150 5.72 11.17 16.90
CA LEU A 150 7.08 11.12 16.32
C LEU A 150 7.19 11.97 15.06
N TYR A 151 6.19 11.91 14.16
CA TYR A 151 6.14 12.79 12.99
C TYR A 151 6.00 14.26 13.39
N GLU A 152 5.12 14.58 14.34
CA GLU A 152 4.95 15.94 14.85
C GLU A 152 6.25 16.52 15.43
N ARG A 153 6.97 15.74 16.25
CA ARG A 153 8.29 16.14 16.79
C ARG A 153 9.34 16.33 15.70
N ALA A 154 9.22 15.65 14.58
CA ALA A 154 10.06 15.84 13.40
C ALA A 154 9.61 17.02 12.52
N GLY A 155 8.59 17.78 12.92
CA GLY A 155 8.06 18.91 12.16
C GLY A 155 7.13 18.53 11.01
N VAL A 156 6.63 17.29 10.98
CA VAL A 156 5.72 16.78 9.94
C VAL A 156 4.28 16.83 10.42
N ASP A 157 3.49 17.70 9.79
CA ASP A 157 2.04 17.79 10.02
C ASP A 157 1.30 16.81 9.11
N LEU A 158 0.94 15.64 9.66
CA LEU A 158 0.29 14.56 8.91
C LEU A 158 -1.10 14.93 8.36
N ALA A 159 -1.78 15.94 8.92
CA ALA A 159 -3.08 16.37 8.40
C ALA A 159 -2.93 17.17 7.10
N LYS A 160 -1.75 17.79 6.87
CA LYS A 160 -1.44 18.50 5.62
C LYS A 160 -0.97 17.59 4.49
N GLU A 161 -0.49 16.39 4.82
CA GLU A 161 -0.01 15.43 3.82
C GLU A 161 -1.17 14.92 2.93
N PRO A 162 -0.98 14.80 1.60
CA PRO A 162 -2.05 14.44 0.65
C PRO A 162 -2.58 13.02 0.90
N THR A 163 -1.73 12.15 1.45
CA THR A 163 -2.05 10.78 1.82
C THR A 163 -1.05 10.34 2.90
N VAL A 164 -1.49 9.52 3.85
CA VAL A 164 -0.65 8.90 4.89
C VAL A 164 -0.95 7.41 4.93
N GLY A 165 0.04 6.56 4.70
CA GLY A 165 -0.14 5.12 4.76
C GLY A 165 -0.44 4.63 6.16
N LEU A 166 -1.29 3.60 6.28
CA LEU A 166 -1.59 2.91 7.53
C LEU A 166 -1.00 1.50 7.50
N GLY A 167 0.17 1.33 8.10
CA GLY A 167 0.85 0.04 8.21
C GLY A 167 0.16 -0.91 9.19
N SER A 168 0.53 -2.19 9.16
CA SER A 168 0.21 -3.18 10.22
C SER A 168 -1.28 -3.49 10.51
N VAL A 169 -2.22 -2.94 9.73
CA VAL A 169 -3.68 -3.19 9.89
C VAL A 169 -4.20 -4.27 8.92
N CYS A 170 -3.46 -4.59 7.86
CA CYS A 170 -3.92 -5.42 6.72
C CYS A 170 -4.49 -6.80 7.08
N ARG A 171 -4.10 -7.42 8.19
CA ARG A 171 -4.61 -8.76 8.60
C ARG A 171 -5.70 -8.72 9.66
N ARG A 172 -6.01 -7.53 10.17
CA ARG A 172 -6.91 -7.27 11.31
C ARG A 172 -7.97 -6.22 10.99
N GLN A 173 -8.12 -5.84 9.73
CA GLN A 173 -9.02 -4.78 9.26
C GLN A 173 -10.51 -5.01 9.56
N ALA A 174 -10.90 -6.22 10.00
CA ALA A 174 -12.27 -6.56 10.40
C ALA A 174 -12.44 -6.63 11.93
N THR A 175 -11.43 -6.27 12.74
CA THR A 175 -11.54 -6.25 14.20
C THR A 175 -12.10 -4.91 14.68
N ARG A 176 -12.74 -4.90 15.86
CA ARG A 176 -13.19 -3.64 16.51
C ARG A 176 -12.02 -2.70 16.77
N GLU A 177 -10.86 -3.26 17.09
CA GLU A 177 -9.65 -2.49 17.37
C GLU A 177 -9.11 -1.79 16.12
N ALA A 178 -9.11 -2.44 14.95
CA ALA A 178 -8.74 -1.79 13.70
C ALA A 178 -9.71 -0.66 13.32
N VAL A 179 -11.02 -0.84 13.60
CA VAL A 179 -12.00 0.23 13.43
C VAL A 179 -11.66 1.42 14.33
N ALA A 180 -11.38 1.18 15.62
CA ALA A 180 -11.01 2.24 16.56
C ALA A 180 -9.73 2.99 16.10
N ILE A 181 -8.70 2.27 15.65
CA ILE A 181 -7.48 2.88 15.11
C ILE A 181 -7.79 3.80 13.93
N VAL A 182 -8.54 3.31 12.93
CA VAL A 182 -8.85 4.09 11.73
C VAL A 182 -9.72 5.30 12.07
N THR A 183 -10.74 5.13 12.92
CA THR A 183 -11.62 6.23 13.34
C THR A 183 -10.86 7.31 14.09
N THR A 184 -10.00 6.95 15.05
CA THR A 184 -9.21 7.94 15.81
C THR A 184 -8.26 8.70 14.89
N LEU A 185 -7.50 8.00 14.04
CA LEU A 185 -6.53 8.64 13.15
C LEU A 185 -7.20 9.53 12.09
N ALA A 186 -8.34 9.10 11.53
CA ALA A 186 -9.14 9.94 10.64
C ALA A 186 -9.71 11.17 11.37
N GLY A 187 -10.06 11.03 12.66
CA GLY A 187 -10.50 12.12 13.53
C GLY A 187 -9.44 13.20 13.75
N TYR A 188 -8.15 12.87 13.60
CA TYR A 188 -7.05 13.85 13.58
C TYR A 188 -6.91 14.57 12.22
N GLY A 189 -7.82 14.35 11.27
CA GLY A 189 -7.77 14.95 9.93
C GLY A 189 -6.79 14.26 8.97
N ILE A 190 -6.27 13.09 9.34
CA ILE A 190 -5.26 12.38 8.55
C ILE A 190 -5.92 11.66 7.36
N ARG A 191 -5.39 11.90 6.16
CA ARG A 191 -5.87 11.29 4.90
C ARG A 191 -5.30 9.89 4.71
N LEU A 192 -5.92 8.90 5.35
CA LEU A 192 -5.39 7.54 5.43
C LEU A 192 -5.40 6.78 4.08
N HIS A 193 -4.32 6.06 3.79
CA HIS A 193 -4.26 4.97 2.82
C HIS A 193 -4.24 3.60 3.52
N GLY A 194 -5.23 2.77 3.23
CA GLY A 194 -5.30 1.41 3.76
C GLY A 194 -4.56 0.39 2.91
N PHE A 195 -3.39 -0.06 3.36
CA PHE A 195 -2.62 -1.09 2.66
C PHE A 195 -3.31 -2.47 2.70
N GLY A 196 -3.52 -3.09 1.54
CA GLY A 196 -3.99 -4.47 1.42
C GLY A 196 -5.38 -4.72 2.02
N PHE A 197 -6.25 -3.72 2.00
CA PHE A 197 -7.60 -3.84 2.55
C PHE A 197 -8.45 -4.84 1.76
N LYS A 198 -9.33 -5.54 2.47
CA LYS A 198 -10.30 -6.51 1.90
C LYS A 198 -11.69 -5.91 1.99
N THR A 199 -12.62 -6.40 1.18
CA THR A 199 -14.01 -5.91 1.09
C THR A 199 -14.66 -5.71 2.47
N ILE A 200 -14.55 -6.67 3.39
CA ILE A 200 -15.12 -6.57 4.75
C ILE A 200 -14.53 -5.40 5.56
N GLY A 201 -13.22 -5.15 5.44
CA GLY A 201 -12.60 -4.00 6.11
C GLY A 201 -13.06 -2.68 5.49
N LEU A 202 -13.15 -2.64 4.16
CA LEU A 202 -13.61 -1.46 3.42
C LEU A 202 -15.08 -1.11 3.73
N GLU A 203 -15.95 -2.11 3.86
CA GLU A 203 -17.35 -1.89 4.26
C GLU A 203 -17.45 -1.19 5.63
N ARG A 204 -16.50 -1.46 6.54
CA ARG A 204 -16.49 -0.88 7.90
C ARG A 204 -15.87 0.50 7.98
N VAL A 205 -14.73 0.72 7.32
CA VAL A 205 -13.92 1.93 7.51
C VAL A 205 -13.49 2.62 6.22
N GLY A 206 -13.91 2.14 5.05
CA GLY A 206 -13.52 2.71 3.76
C GLY A 206 -13.93 4.17 3.60
N HIS A 207 -15.01 4.60 4.25
CA HIS A 207 -15.42 6.01 4.29
C HIS A 207 -14.48 6.94 5.06
N LEU A 208 -13.64 6.39 5.94
CA LEU A 208 -12.68 7.13 6.74
C LEU A 208 -11.31 7.20 6.04
N MET A 209 -11.19 6.63 4.83
CA MET A 209 -9.94 6.53 4.09
C MET A 209 -9.96 7.44 2.86
N ALA A 210 -8.82 8.10 2.62
CA ALA A 210 -8.58 8.81 1.37
C ALA A 210 -8.40 7.82 0.21
N SER A 211 -7.65 6.74 0.47
CA SER A 211 -7.46 5.66 -0.51
C SER A 211 -7.22 4.29 0.12
N ALA A 212 -7.26 3.23 -0.69
CA ALA A 212 -6.90 1.88 -0.29
C ALA A 212 -6.47 1.05 -1.50
N ASP A 213 -5.73 -0.03 -1.27
CA ASP A 213 -5.36 -1.01 -2.30
C ASP A 213 -5.76 -2.45 -1.93
N SER A 214 -5.80 -3.33 -2.93
CA SER A 214 -5.98 -4.76 -2.68
C SER A 214 -5.51 -5.67 -3.82
N ALA A 215 -4.76 -6.71 -3.45
CA ALA A 215 -4.41 -7.84 -4.32
C ALA A 215 -5.38 -9.03 -4.20
N ALA A 216 -6.48 -8.89 -3.43
CA ALA A 216 -7.37 -10.01 -3.10
C ALA A 216 -8.04 -10.66 -4.33
N TRP A 217 -8.20 -9.91 -5.43
CA TRP A 217 -8.69 -10.42 -6.70
C TRP A 217 -7.90 -11.62 -7.22
N SER A 218 -6.57 -11.60 -7.08
CA SER A 218 -5.69 -12.64 -7.64
C SER A 218 -5.83 -13.94 -6.86
N TYR A 219 -5.90 -13.86 -5.53
CA TYR A 219 -6.19 -15.01 -4.67
C TYR A 219 -7.59 -15.58 -4.94
N HIS A 220 -8.59 -14.71 -5.08
CA HIS A 220 -9.95 -15.10 -5.40
C HIS A 220 -10.03 -15.82 -6.76
N ALA A 221 -9.28 -15.35 -7.76
CA ALA A 221 -9.22 -15.95 -9.08
C ALA A 221 -8.47 -17.30 -9.10
N ARG A 222 -7.43 -17.50 -8.27
CA ARG A 222 -6.70 -18.79 -8.18
C ARG A 222 -7.60 -19.97 -7.80
N ARG A 223 -8.70 -19.71 -7.09
CA ARG A 223 -9.61 -20.72 -6.51
C ARG A 223 -10.89 -20.92 -7.31
N ARG A 224 -10.95 -20.39 -8.53
CA ARG A 224 -12.13 -20.45 -9.39
C ARG A 224 -11.76 -20.86 -10.80
N PRO A 225 -12.71 -21.47 -11.54
CA PRO A 225 -12.53 -21.65 -12.98
C PRO A 225 -12.29 -20.30 -13.66
N PRO A 226 -11.62 -20.31 -14.83
CA PRO A 226 -11.48 -19.11 -15.63
C PRO A 226 -12.86 -18.59 -16.06
N MET A 227 -12.93 -17.31 -16.40
CA MET A 227 -14.17 -16.72 -16.92
C MET A 227 -14.52 -17.35 -18.27
N LEU A 228 -15.81 -17.34 -18.63
CA LEU A 228 -16.26 -17.85 -19.92
C LEU A 228 -15.45 -17.21 -21.07
N GLY A 229 -14.98 -18.05 -22.00
CA GLY A 229 -14.15 -17.63 -23.13
C GLY A 229 -12.65 -17.50 -22.85
N HIS A 230 -12.19 -17.68 -21.60
CA HIS A 230 -10.77 -17.62 -21.27
C HIS A 230 -10.12 -19.02 -21.33
N THR A 231 -8.95 -19.13 -21.95
CA THR A 231 -8.24 -20.41 -22.20
C THR A 231 -7.18 -20.77 -21.15
N HIS A 232 -6.91 -19.91 -20.17
CA HIS A 232 -5.91 -20.14 -19.13
C HIS A 232 -6.47 -20.88 -17.91
N ARG A 233 -5.62 -21.60 -17.16
CA ARG A 233 -6.02 -22.41 -15.99
C ARG A 233 -6.89 -21.68 -14.98
N ASN A 234 -6.57 -20.43 -14.67
CA ASN A 234 -7.36 -19.55 -13.81
C ASN A 234 -6.99 -18.07 -14.04
N CYS A 235 -7.88 -17.17 -13.64
CA CYS A 235 -7.74 -15.74 -13.93
C CYS A 235 -6.84 -14.96 -12.96
N ALA A 236 -5.94 -15.61 -12.21
CA ALA A 236 -5.10 -14.96 -11.18
C ALA A 236 -4.09 -13.93 -11.72
N ASN A 237 -3.95 -13.88 -13.03
CA ASN A 237 -3.06 -12.99 -13.79
C ASN A 237 -3.81 -12.25 -14.90
N CYS A 238 -5.13 -12.11 -14.79
CA CYS A 238 -6.00 -11.67 -15.87
C CYS A 238 -6.55 -10.26 -15.61
N LEU A 239 -6.24 -9.30 -16.49
CA LEU A 239 -6.69 -7.92 -16.36
C LEU A 239 -8.23 -7.79 -16.40
N PRO A 240 -8.95 -8.37 -17.38
CA PRO A 240 -10.42 -8.35 -17.38
C PRO A 240 -11.05 -8.86 -16.07
N TYR A 241 -10.45 -9.89 -15.45
CA TYR A 241 -10.95 -10.41 -14.18
C TYR A 241 -10.74 -9.40 -13.05
N ALA A 242 -9.54 -8.83 -12.99
CA ALA A 242 -9.15 -7.91 -11.94
C ALA A 242 -9.99 -6.62 -11.99
N LEU A 243 -10.26 -6.09 -13.20
CA LEU A 243 -11.14 -4.94 -13.40
C LEU A 243 -12.60 -5.24 -13.04
N ARG A 244 -13.14 -6.41 -13.44
CA ARG A 244 -14.47 -6.86 -13.01
C ARG A 244 -14.56 -7.06 -11.50
N TRP A 245 -13.49 -7.54 -10.87
CA TRP A 245 -13.43 -7.66 -9.41
C TRP A 245 -13.43 -6.28 -8.74
N ARG A 246 -12.63 -5.34 -9.23
CA ARG A 246 -12.57 -3.96 -8.73
C ARG A 246 -13.95 -3.30 -8.76
N THR A 247 -14.65 -3.39 -9.89
CA THR A 247 -16.00 -2.84 -10.06
C THR A 247 -16.94 -3.36 -8.98
N ARG A 248 -17.00 -4.68 -8.78
CA ARG A 248 -17.83 -5.30 -7.72
C ARG A 248 -17.46 -4.88 -6.30
N VAL A 249 -16.18 -4.57 -6.03
CA VAL A 249 -15.77 -4.08 -4.71
C VAL A 249 -16.31 -2.67 -4.48
N LEU A 250 -16.23 -1.81 -5.48
CA LEU A 250 -16.74 -0.45 -5.42
C LEU A 250 -18.27 -0.43 -5.33
N ASP A 251 -18.97 -1.24 -6.12
CA ASP A 251 -20.45 -1.31 -6.11
C ASP A 251 -21.02 -1.78 -4.76
N ARG A 252 -20.24 -2.52 -3.97
CA ARG A 252 -20.62 -2.98 -2.63
C ARG A 252 -20.40 -1.94 -1.55
N MET A 253 -19.60 -0.92 -1.82
CA MET A 253 -19.48 0.20 -0.89
C MET A 253 -20.80 0.99 -0.91
N PRO A 254 -21.29 1.45 0.25
CA PRO A 254 -22.43 2.36 0.30
C PRO A 254 -22.25 3.51 -0.70
N GLN A 255 -23.32 3.97 -1.33
CA GLN A 255 -23.26 4.93 -2.44
C GLN A 255 -22.45 6.21 -2.10
N TRP A 256 -22.51 6.66 -0.85
CA TRP A 256 -21.76 7.82 -0.34
C TRP A 256 -20.25 7.57 -0.16
N GLN A 257 -19.78 6.32 -0.27
CA GLN A 257 -18.37 5.92 -0.21
C GLN A 257 -17.77 5.65 -1.60
N GLN A 258 -18.61 5.41 -2.60
CA GLN A 258 -18.16 5.14 -3.96
C GLN A 258 -17.38 6.36 -4.47
N PRO A 259 -16.22 6.16 -5.14
CA PRO A 259 -15.54 7.27 -5.79
C PRO A 259 -16.54 7.95 -6.73
N ALA A 260 -16.64 9.28 -6.67
CA ALA A 260 -17.39 10.04 -7.65
C ALA A 260 -16.95 9.56 -9.03
N LEU A 261 -17.93 9.24 -9.91
CA LEU A 261 -17.70 8.82 -11.29
C LEU A 261 -16.56 9.66 -11.86
N ASP A 262 -15.46 8.98 -12.24
CA ASP A 262 -14.20 9.58 -12.70
C ASP A 262 -14.51 10.85 -13.51
N ALA A 263 -14.42 12.02 -12.86
CA ALA A 263 -14.53 13.29 -13.57
C ALA A 263 -13.23 13.40 -14.35
N ALA A 264 -13.30 12.97 -15.61
CA ALA A 264 -12.25 13.18 -16.58
C ALA A 264 -11.88 14.67 -16.56
N ALA A 265 -10.63 14.94 -16.18
CA ALA A 265 -9.91 16.15 -16.52
C ALA A 265 -8.71 15.72 -17.36
#